data_AF-A0A9P7DLB6-F1
#
_entry.id   AF-A0A9P7DLB6-F1
#
_cell.length_a   1.000
_cell.length_b   1.000
_cell.length_c   1.000
_cell.angle_alpha   90.00
_cell.angle_beta   90.00
_cell.angle_gamma   90.00
#
_symmetry.space_group_name_H-M   'P 1'
#
loop_
_entity.id
_entity.type
_entity.pdbx_description
1 polymer ?
#
loop_
_entity_poly.entity_id
_entity_poly.type
_entity_poly.pdbx_seq_one_letter_code
_entity_poly.pdbx_strand_id
1 'polypeptide(L)'
;CTGISLQARVADVLDQHLEGLSVDKLAEAVNLDEIEIVRVLRALTLMGCFKEGSTHARGVFANNRVSLILKSSNNTGYYTRLHSQGVSNAARVFYDTMIDLQDHVRLTMHPGYLASRSGYEG
;
A
#
# COMPACT_ATOMS: atom_id res chain seq x y z
N CYS A 1 -2.70 3.01 1.75
CA CYS A 1 -3.99 2.31 1.56
C CYS A 1 -4.33 2.07 0.08
N THR A 2 -4.38 3.09 -0.78
CA THR A 2 -4.74 2.91 -2.21
C THR A 2 -3.81 1.97 -2.97
N GLY A 3 -2.50 2.06 -2.76
CA GLY A 3 -1.53 1.15 -3.38
C GLY A 3 -1.74 -0.32 -2.97
N ILE A 4 -2.01 -0.58 -1.68
CA ILE A 4 -2.31 -1.92 -1.16
C ILE A 4 -3.59 -2.46 -1.82
N SER A 5 -4.66 -1.67 -1.82
CA SER A 5 -5.95 -2.04 -2.44
C SER A 5 -5.82 -2.36 -3.94
N LEU A 6 -4.99 -1.60 -4.67
CA LEU A 6 -4.73 -1.81 -6.09
C LEU A 6 -3.88 -3.07 -6.35
N GLN A 7 -2.86 -3.32 -5.53
CA GLN A 7 -1.99 -4.49 -5.65
C GLN A 7 -2.73 -5.78 -5.30
N ALA A 8 -3.55 -5.74 -4.25
CA ALA A 8 -4.39 -6.84 -3.79
C ALA A 8 -5.66 -7.04 -4.65
N ARG A 9 -5.87 -6.21 -5.69
CA ARG A 9 -6.99 -6.32 -6.64
C ARG A 9 -8.38 -6.32 -5.96
N VAL A 10 -8.50 -5.54 -4.90
CA VAL A 10 -9.72 -5.48 -4.08
C VAL A 10 -10.93 -5.06 -4.92
N ALA A 11 -10.77 -4.09 -5.82
CA ALA A 11 -11.84 -3.63 -6.70
C ALA A 11 -12.29 -4.70 -7.69
N ASP A 12 -11.37 -5.55 -8.18
CA ASP A 12 -11.70 -6.65 -9.09
C ASP A 12 -12.49 -7.76 -8.39
N VAL A 13 -12.13 -8.10 -7.14
CA VAL A 13 -12.88 -9.06 -6.32
C VAL A 13 -14.29 -8.53 -6.01
N LEU A 14 -14.39 -7.28 -5.53
CA LEU A 14 -15.69 -6.68 -5.20
C LEU A 14 -16.60 -6.44 -6.41
N ASP A 15 -16.06 -6.43 -7.64
CA ASP A 15 -16.87 -6.33 -8.86
C ASP A 15 -17.76 -7.56 -9.08
N GLN A 16 -17.38 -8.70 -8.51
CA GLN A 16 -18.16 -9.94 -8.54
C GLN A 16 -19.25 -9.97 -7.45
N HIS A 17 -19.26 -8.99 -6.53
CA HIS A 17 -20.12 -8.94 -5.36
C HIS A 17 -20.79 -7.56 -5.22
N LEU A 18 -21.84 -7.32 -6.01
CA LEU A 18 -22.53 -6.02 -6.06
C LEU A 18 -23.07 -5.54 -4.70
N GLU A 19 -23.52 -6.47 -3.86
CA GLU A 19 -24.02 -6.18 -2.49
C GLU A 19 -22.88 -6.00 -1.47
N GLY A 20 -21.63 -6.23 -1.90
CA GLY A 20 -20.45 -6.22 -1.06
C GLY A 20 -20.05 -7.59 -0.53
N LEU A 21 -18.86 -7.65 0.04
CA LEU A 21 -18.27 -8.85 0.62
C LEU A 21 -17.86 -8.59 2.07
N SER A 22 -18.08 -9.57 2.93
CA SER A 22 -17.64 -9.52 4.32
C SER A 22 -16.11 -9.57 4.40
N VAL A 23 -15.53 -8.94 5.42
CA VAL A 23 -14.10 -8.67 5.45
C VAL A 23 -13.24 -9.92 5.62
N ASP A 24 -13.76 -10.93 6.31
CA ASP A 24 -13.19 -12.27 6.40
C ASP A 24 -13.03 -12.91 5.01
N LYS A 25 -14.10 -12.95 4.23
CA LYS A 25 -14.10 -13.51 2.87
C LYS A 25 -13.25 -12.69 1.91
N LEU A 26 -13.25 -11.37 2.08
CA LEU A 26 -12.45 -10.47 1.27
C LEU A 26 -10.96 -10.60 1.57
N ALA A 27 -10.58 -10.74 2.85
CA ALA A 27 -9.21 -11.00 3.30
C ALA A 27 -8.66 -12.30 2.69
N GLU A 28 -9.47 -13.37 2.72
CA GLU A 28 -9.15 -14.65 2.08
C GLU A 28 -8.97 -14.50 0.56
N ALA A 29 -9.92 -13.85 -0.12
CA ALA A 29 -9.91 -13.70 -1.58
C ALA A 29 -8.71 -12.90 -2.11
N VAL A 30 -8.19 -11.95 -1.32
CA VAL A 30 -7.07 -11.08 -1.71
C VAL A 30 -5.75 -11.45 -1.04
N ASN A 31 -5.74 -12.51 -0.24
CA ASN A 31 -4.58 -13.01 0.50
C ASN A 31 -3.91 -11.94 1.38
N LEU A 32 -4.70 -11.24 2.19
CA LEU A 32 -4.25 -10.27 3.19
C LEU A 32 -4.78 -10.62 4.58
N ASP A 33 -4.11 -10.15 5.62
CA ASP A 33 -4.61 -10.25 6.99
C ASP A 33 -5.93 -9.46 7.15
N GLU A 34 -6.87 -10.01 7.93
CA GLU A 34 -8.19 -9.42 8.12
C GLU A 34 -8.10 -8.01 8.74
N ILE A 35 -7.24 -7.82 9.75
CA ILE A 35 -7.07 -6.53 10.43
C ILE A 35 -6.44 -5.53 9.46
N GLU A 36 -5.46 -5.96 8.66
CA GLU A 36 -4.85 -5.12 7.63
C GLU A 36 -5.90 -4.62 6.63
N ILE A 37 -6.70 -5.52 6.06
CA ILE A 37 -7.66 -5.12 5.04
C ILE A 37 -8.81 -4.28 5.61
N VAL A 38 -9.27 -4.56 6.83
CA VAL A 38 -10.24 -3.69 7.54
C VAL A 38 -9.70 -2.27 7.65
N ARG A 39 -8.44 -2.10 8.08
CA ARG A 39 -7.82 -0.78 8.25
C ARG A 39 -7.68 -0.05 6.92
N VAL A 40 -7.21 -0.75 5.89
CA VAL A 40 -7.08 -0.20 4.53
C VAL A 40 -8.44 0.24 3.99
N LEU A 41 -9.45 -0.62 4.07
CA LEU A 41 -10.78 -0.34 3.53
C LEU A 41 -11.49 0.77 4.29
N ARG A 42 -11.42 0.81 5.62
CA ARG A 42 -12.00 1.92 6.40
C ARG A 42 -11.36 3.26 6.05
N ALA A 43 -10.03 3.30 5.92
CA ALA A 43 -9.35 4.52 5.48
C ALA A 43 -9.82 4.97 4.09
N LEU A 44 -10.04 4.03 3.17
CA LEU A 44 -10.50 4.33 1.81
C LEU A 44 -12.00 4.67 1.75
N THR A 45 -12.83 4.10 2.63
CA THR A 45 -14.24 4.47 2.78
C THR A 45 -14.39 5.90 3.29
N LEU A 46 -13.55 6.34 4.24
CA LEU A 46 -13.53 7.75 4.69
C LEU A 46 -13.21 8.73 3.56
N MET A 47 -12.43 8.29 2.57
CA MET A 47 -12.11 9.08 1.37
C MET A 47 -13.15 8.92 0.25
N GLY A 48 -14.23 8.18 0.49
CA GLY A 48 -15.27 7.90 -0.50
C GLY A 48 -14.84 6.97 -1.63
N CYS A 49 -13.72 6.24 -1.49
CA CYS A 49 -13.25 5.29 -2.51
C CYS A 49 -14.05 3.99 -2.50
N PHE A 50 -14.39 3.45 -1.33
CA PHE A 50 -15.25 2.27 -1.18
C PHE A 50 -16.49 2.61 -0.36
N LYS A 51 -17.46 1.70 -0.32
CA LYS A 51 -18.65 1.79 0.53
C LYS A 51 -18.60 0.70 1.59
N GLU A 52 -18.77 1.05 2.86
CA GLU A 52 -19.09 0.10 3.94
C GLU A 52 -20.62 0.10 4.13
N GLY A 53 -21.25 -1.08 4.28
CA GLY A 53 -22.70 -1.20 4.46
C GLY A 53 -23.17 -0.47 5.73
N SER A 54 -24.17 0.41 5.63
CA SER A 54 -24.51 1.35 6.71
C SER A 54 -25.50 0.83 7.75
N THR A 55 -26.22 -0.27 7.48
CA THR A 55 -27.42 -0.60 8.27
C THR A 55 -27.27 -1.84 9.15
N HIS A 56 -26.75 -2.98 8.67
CA HIS A 56 -26.79 -4.23 9.47
C HIS A 56 -25.55 -5.13 9.43
N ALA A 57 -24.51 -4.79 8.67
CA ALA A 57 -23.31 -5.62 8.53
C ALA A 57 -22.04 -4.77 8.53
N ARG A 58 -21.57 -4.40 9.73
CA ARG A 58 -20.23 -3.82 9.91
C ARG A 58 -19.20 -4.81 9.37
N GLY A 59 -18.27 -4.33 8.55
CA GLY A 59 -17.30 -5.22 7.89
C GLY A 59 -17.77 -5.83 6.58
N VAL A 60 -18.85 -5.35 5.96
CA VAL A 60 -19.17 -5.63 4.54
C VAL A 60 -18.81 -4.42 3.70
N PHE A 61 -17.95 -4.64 2.70
CA PHE A 61 -17.45 -3.60 1.80
C PHE A 61 -17.87 -3.86 0.36
N ALA A 62 -18.21 -2.81 -0.36
CA ALA A 62 -18.65 -2.87 -1.76
C ALA A 62 -17.95 -1.80 -2.60
N ASN A 63 -17.93 -2.03 -3.91
CA ASN A 63 -17.49 -1.03 -4.87
C ASN A 63 -18.46 0.17 -4.93
N ASN A 64 -17.89 1.34 -5.23
CA ASN A 64 -18.64 2.50 -5.67
C ASN A 64 -18.03 3.02 -6.99
N ARG A 65 -18.55 4.11 -7.54
CA ARG A 65 -18.07 4.65 -8.82
C ARG A 65 -16.58 4.99 -8.83
N VAL A 66 -16.02 5.40 -7.69
CA VAL A 66 -14.61 5.77 -7.55
C VAL A 66 -13.73 4.51 -7.47
N SER A 67 -14.10 3.49 -6.68
CA SER A 67 -13.29 2.26 -6.63
C SER A 67 -13.22 1.52 -7.97
N LEU A 68 -14.22 1.66 -8.85
CA LEU A 68 -14.17 1.09 -10.20
C LEU A 68 -13.02 1.64 -11.06
N ILE A 69 -12.46 2.79 -10.70
CA ILE A 69 -11.23 3.32 -11.32
C ILE A 69 -10.01 2.45 -10.99
N LEU A 70 -10.04 1.79 -9.83
CA LEU A 70 -8.96 0.92 -9.33
C LEU A 70 -9.02 -0.49 -9.92
N LYS A 71 -10.02 -0.84 -10.75
CA LYS A 71 -10.06 -2.14 -11.42
C LYS A 71 -8.83 -2.33 -12.29
N SER A 72 -8.28 -3.54 -12.27
CA SER A 72 -7.11 -3.90 -13.08
C SER A 72 -7.33 -3.73 -14.58
N SER A 73 -8.58 -3.84 -15.04
CA SER A 73 -9.00 -3.63 -16.43
C SER A 73 -9.11 -2.16 -16.84
N ASN A 74 -9.00 -1.21 -15.89
CA ASN A 74 -9.15 0.21 -16.16
C ASN A 74 -7.77 0.87 -16.37
N ASN A 75 -7.51 1.37 -17.57
CA ASN A 75 -6.25 2.04 -17.91
C ASN A 75 -5.96 3.27 -17.02
N THR A 76 -6.99 3.90 -16.47
CA THR A 76 -6.84 5.04 -15.55
C THR A 76 -6.25 4.62 -14.20
N GLY A 77 -6.40 3.34 -13.80
CA GLY A 77 -5.79 2.79 -12.59
C GLY A 77 -4.25 2.82 -12.62
N TYR A 78 -3.64 2.93 -13.81
CA TYR A 78 -2.20 3.11 -13.97
C TYR A 78 -1.69 4.41 -13.31
N TYR A 79 -2.41 5.53 -13.50
CA TYR A 79 -2.04 6.81 -12.86
C TYR A 79 -2.12 6.71 -11.34
N THR A 80 -3.14 6.04 -10.81
CA THR A 80 -3.26 5.81 -9.37
C THR A 80 -2.11 4.94 -8.86
N ARG A 81 -1.66 3.93 -9.61
CA ARG A 81 -0.48 3.12 -9.26
C ARG A 81 0.80 3.97 -9.23
N LEU A 82 1.01 4.78 -10.28
CA LEU A 82 2.18 5.64 -10.41
C LEU A 82 2.30 6.61 -9.22
N HIS A 83 1.20 7.26 -8.85
CA HIS A 83 1.19 8.22 -7.74
C HIS A 83 1.21 7.57 -6.36
N SER A 84 0.60 6.40 -6.18
CA SER A 84 0.55 5.74 -4.87
C SER A 84 1.80 4.92 -4.53
N GLN A 85 2.54 4.44 -5.54
CA GLN A 85 3.71 3.57 -5.36
C GLN A 85 4.94 4.06 -6.10
N GLY A 86 4.80 4.46 -7.37
CA GLY A 86 5.93 4.82 -8.23
C GLY A 86 6.76 5.99 -7.69
N VAL A 87 6.11 7.09 -7.31
CA VAL A 87 6.80 8.29 -6.79
C VAL A 87 7.52 8.01 -5.48
N SER A 88 6.85 7.36 -4.53
CA SER A 88 7.43 7.05 -3.23
C SER A 88 8.59 6.06 -3.33
N ASN A 89 8.49 5.05 -4.20
CA ASN A 89 9.56 4.09 -4.43
C ASN A 89 10.76 4.74 -5.10
N ALA A 90 10.55 5.60 -6.11
CA ALA A 90 11.62 6.33 -6.76
C ALA A 90 12.33 7.27 -5.79
N ALA A 91 11.58 8.00 -4.95
CA ALA A 91 12.15 8.85 -3.91
C ALA A 91 13.00 8.07 -2.90
N ARG A 92 12.54 6.86 -2.51
CA ARG A 92 13.30 5.96 -1.63
C ARG A 92 14.62 5.53 -2.27
N VAL A 93 14.59 5.02 -3.51
CA VAL A 93 15.81 4.59 -4.22
C VAL A 93 16.77 5.75 -4.40
N PHE A 94 16.26 6.95 -4.73
CA PHE A 94 17.07 8.15 -4.83
C PHE A 94 17.74 8.52 -3.49
N TYR A 95 16.99 8.45 -2.39
CA TYR A 95 17.51 8.69 -1.05
C TYR A 95 18.59 7.67 -0.66
N ASP A 96 18.31 6.37 -0.85
CA ASP A 96 19.26 5.28 -0.57
C ASP A 96 20.57 5.50 -1.34
N THR A 97 20.47 5.87 -2.62
CA THR A 97 21.64 6.18 -3.46
C THR A 97 22.45 7.36 -2.91
N MET A 98 21.81 8.43 -2.45
CA MET A 98 22.51 9.58 -1.88
C MET A 98 23.22 9.24 -0.56
N ILE A 99 22.60 8.41 0.28
CA ILE A 99 23.21 7.94 1.54
C ILE A 99 24.40 7.03 1.25
N ASP A 100 24.27 6.09 0.32
CA ASP A 100 25.37 5.20 -0.09
C ASP A 100 26.56 5.99 -0.62
N LEU A 101 26.32 7.01 -1.44
CA LEU A 101 27.36 7.92 -1.91
C LEU A 101 28.01 8.71 -0.77
N GLN A 102 27.22 9.19 0.18
CA GLN A 102 27.74 9.92 1.35
C GLN A 102 28.63 9.02 2.21
N ASP A 103 28.23 7.78 2.42
CA ASP A 103 29.02 6.80 3.18
C ASP A 103 30.29 6.42 2.43
N HIS A 104 30.23 6.25 1.10
CA HIS A 104 31.43 6.04 0.29
C HIS A 104 32.41 7.22 0.34
N VAL A 105 31.91 8.45 0.27
CA VAL A 105 32.75 9.67 0.39
C VAL A 105 33.36 9.76 1.79
N ARG A 106 32.61 9.43 2.85
CA ARG A 106 33.15 9.39 4.22
C ARG A 106 34.23 8.34 4.41
N LEU A 107 34.05 7.15 3.85
CA LEU A 107 35.01 6.04 3.94
C LEU A 107 36.30 6.31 3.15
N THR A 108 36.20 7.01 2.01
CA THR A 108 37.36 7.39 1.18
C THR A 108 38.12 8.60 1.74
N MET A 109 37.45 9.54 2.40
CA MET A 109 38.06 10.75 2.99
C MET A 109 38.59 10.54 4.42
N HIS A 110 38.02 9.62 5.20
CA HIS A 110 38.43 9.34 6.58
C HIS A 110 38.46 7.83 6.89
N PRO A 111 39.59 7.14 6.61
CA PRO A 111 39.72 5.68 6.76
C PRO A 111 39.55 5.14 8.20
N GLY A 112 39.57 6.00 9.23
CA GLY A 112 39.54 5.60 10.64
C GLY A 112 38.16 5.30 11.24
N TYR A 113 37.07 5.44 10.49
CA TYR A 113 35.71 5.43 11.04
C TYR A 113 35.17 4.03 11.43
N LEU A 114 35.84 2.95 11.01
CA LEU A 114 35.46 1.57 11.40
C LEU A 114 35.88 1.22 12.83
N ALA A 115 36.80 1.96 13.46
CA ALA A 115 37.26 1.67 14.83
C ALA A 115 36.22 2.01 15.92
N SER A 116 35.17 2.80 15.58
CA SER A 116 34.15 3.24 16.55
C SER A 116 32.89 2.38 16.56
N ARG A 117 32.72 1.46 15.60
CA ARG A 117 31.50 0.62 15.47
C ARG A 117 31.64 -0.77 16.08
N SER A 118 32.85 -1.24 16.39
CA SER A 118 33.08 -2.52 17.10
C SER A 118 33.00 -2.42 18.63
N GLY A 119 32.56 -1.27 19.17
CA GLY A 119 32.45 -1.03 20.62
C GLY A 119 31.04 -1.17 21.19
N TYR A 120 30.06 -1.58 20.39
CA TYR A 120 28.66 -1.77 20.81
C TYR A 120 28.15 -3.19 20.49
N GLU A 121 28.98 -4.20 20.74
CA GLU A 121 28.52 -5.57 20.97
C GLU A 121 29.27 -6.09 22.21
N GLY A 122 28.61 -6.00 23.36
CA GLY A 122 29.08 -6.44 24.68
C GLY A 122 27.93 -6.42 25.67
#